data_AF-A0A2H0C1I1-F1
#
_entry.id   AF-A0A2H0C1I1-F1
#
_cell.length_a   1.000
_cell.length_b   1.000
_cell.length_c   1.000
_cell.angle_alpha   90.00
_cell.angle_beta   90.00
_cell.angle_gamma   90.00
#
_symmetry.space_group_name_H-M   'P 1'
#
loop_
_entity.id
_entity.type
_entity.pdbx_description
1 polymer ?
#
loop_
_entity_poly.entity_id
_entity_poly.type
_entity_poly.pdbx_seq_one_letter_code
_entity_poly.pdbx_strand_id
1 'polypeptide(L)'
;MQHNDDNIKDIANKAENIKDWRNEHGKPSFKYLQSLANDGNPGSLEKLRSIAQDLDVNYGPNISTDVLIRKILATQSDSNITT
;
A
#
# COMPACT_ATOMS: atom_id res chain seq x y z
N MET A 1 26.67 -26.72 20.18
CA MET A 1 26.54 -25.26 20.14
C MET A 1 25.94 -24.89 18.79
N GLN A 2 25.05 -23.90 18.86
CA GLN A 2 24.28 -23.26 17.80
C GLN A 2 25.07 -22.95 16.51
N HIS A 3 24.46 -23.15 15.35
CA HIS A 3 24.60 -22.21 14.22
C HIS A 3 23.19 -21.91 13.70
N ASN A 4 22.83 -20.64 13.76
CA ASN A 4 21.50 -20.06 13.56
C ASN A 4 21.60 -19.12 12.35
N ASP A 5 21.67 -19.62 11.11
CA ASP A 5 21.97 -18.72 9.99
C ASP A 5 21.24 -19.04 8.67
N ASP A 6 20.03 -19.62 8.72
CA ASP A 6 19.25 -19.87 7.49
C ASP A 6 17.80 -19.34 7.51
N ASN A 7 17.45 -18.44 8.44
CA ASN A 7 16.13 -17.80 8.47
C ASN A 7 16.12 -16.38 7.87
N ILE A 8 16.83 -16.17 6.76
CA ILE A 8 16.82 -14.91 5.98
C ILE A 8 16.54 -15.23 4.51
N LYS A 9 15.49 -16.00 4.21
CA LYS A 9 14.98 -16.16 2.84
C LYS A 9 13.48 -15.91 2.69
N ASP A 10 12.76 -15.74 3.79
CA ASP A 10 11.31 -15.53 3.77
C ASP A 10 10.90 -14.04 3.72
N ILE A 11 11.84 -13.11 3.92
CA ILE A 11 11.53 -11.66 3.94
C ILE A 11 11.51 -11.05 2.52
N ALA A 12 12.02 -11.77 1.53
CA ALA A 12 12.05 -11.30 0.13
C ALA A 12 10.82 -11.73 -0.70
N ASN A 13 10.05 -12.74 -0.24
CA ASN A 13 8.89 -13.26 -0.98
C ASN A 13 7.54 -12.79 -0.40
N LYS A 14 7.50 -11.60 0.24
CA LYS A 14 6.25 -10.87 0.48
C LYS A 14 6.10 -9.66 -0.44
N ALA A 15 6.93 -9.57 -1.49
CA ALA A 15 6.91 -8.51 -2.50
C ALA A 15 6.45 -9.00 -3.90
N GLU A 16 6.43 -10.31 -4.18
CA GLU A 16 6.15 -10.84 -5.52
C GLU A 16 4.67 -10.84 -5.93
N ASN A 17 3.76 -10.33 -5.09
CA ASN A 17 2.37 -10.12 -5.47
C ASN A 17 1.88 -8.70 -5.17
N ILE A 18 2.78 -7.73 -5.29
CA ILE A 18 2.37 -6.38 -5.69
C ILE A 18 1.92 -6.46 -7.16
N LYS A 19 0.79 -7.15 -7.42
CA LYS A 19 0.05 -6.93 -8.66
C LYS A 19 -0.17 -5.43 -8.71
N ASP A 20 0.48 -4.79 -9.67
CA ASP A 20 0.58 -3.34 -9.87
C ASP A 20 -0.67 -2.64 -9.31
N TRP A 21 -0.57 -2.10 -8.09
CA TRP A 21 -1.67 -1.33 -7.48
C TRP A 21 -1.82 0.02 -8.19
N ARG A 22 -0.84 0.35 -9.04
CA ARG A 22 -0.83 1.48 -9.94
C ARG A 22 -1.63 1.12 -11.20
N ASN A 23 -2.17 2.13 -11.86
CA ASN A 23 -2.82 2.03 -13.15
C ASN A 23 -1.78 2.17 -14.28
N GLU A 24 -2.25 2.20 -15.53
CA GLU A 24 -1.42 2.39 -16.72
C GLU A 24 -0.54 3.66 -16.72
N HIS A 25 -0.83 4.62 -15.83
CA HIS A 25 -0.07 5.86 -15.67
C HIS A 25 0.89 5.83 -14.48
N GLY A 26 1.07 4.66 -13.83
CA GLY A 26 1.90 4.55 -12.63
C GLY A 26 1.25 5.17 -11.38
N LYS A 27 -0.05 5.48 -11.41
CA LYS A 27 -0.78 6.13 -10.31
C LYS A 27 -1.69 5.15 -9.56
N PRO A 28 -1.94 5.33 -8.26
CA PRO A 28 -2.82 4.44 -7.49
C PRO A 28 -4.19 4.22 -8.16
N SER A 29 -4.52 2.96 -8.43
CA SER A 29 -5.77 2.57 -9.07
C SER A 29 -6.91 2.59 -8.06
N PHE A 30 -7.84 3.55 -8.21
CA PHE A 30 -9.01 3.64 -7.34
C PHE A 30 -9.78 2.32 -7.27
N LYS A 31 -9.98 1.66 -8.42
CA LYS A 31 -10.70 0.37 -8.49
C LYS A 31 -10.00 -0.72 -7.68
N TYR A 32 -8.67 -0.75 -7.70
CA TYR A 32 -7.89 -1.70 -6.91
C TYR A 32 -7.98 -1.41 -5.42
N LEU A 33 -7.76 -0.15 -5.03
CA LEU A 33 -7.85 0.28 -3.63
C LEU A 33 -9.24 0.05 -3.04
N GLN A 34 -10.28 0.40 -3.79
CA GLN A 34 -11.68 0.16 -3.41
C GLN A 34 -11.96 -1.33 -3.27
N SER A 35 -11.40 -2.19 -4.14
CA SER A 35 -11.58 -3.63 -4.02
C SER A 35 -10.91 -4.20 -2.75
N LEU A 36 -9.76 -3.66 -2.34
CA LEU A 36 -9.12 -4.04 -1.06
C LEU A 36 -9.97 -3.60 0.14
N ALA A 37 -10.56 -2.41 0.10
CA ALA A 37 -11.44 -1.94 1.16
C ALA A 37 -12.74 -2.72 1.24
N ASN A 38 -13.33 -3.07 0.09
CA ASN A 38 -14.58 -3.81 0.03
C ASN A 38 -14.41 -5.29 0.45
N ASP A 39 -13.25 -5.87 0.16
CA ASP A 39 -12.90 -7.21 0.62
C ASP A 39 -12.78 -7.26 2.16
N GLY A 40 -12.28 -6.19 2.78
CA GLY A 40 -12.30 -6.01 4.24
C GLY A 40 -11.46 -7.01 5.03
N ASN A 41 -10.74 -7.91 4.34
CA ASN A 41 -9.90 -8.90 5.01
C ASN A 41 -8.62 -8.22 5.58
N PRO A 42 -8.03 -8.78 6.65
CA PRO A 42 -6.84 -8.21 7.27
C PRO A 42 -5.67 -8.02 6.29
N GLY A 43 -5.45 -8.95 5.36
CA GLY A 43 -4.39 -8.86 4.37
C GLY A 43 -4.61 -7.76 3.31
N SER A 44 -5.86 -7.46 2.96
CA SER A 44 -6.25 -6.38 2.06
C SER A 44 -6.05 -5.02 2.73
N LEU A 45 -6.32 -4.93 4.04
CA LEU A 45 -6.00 -3.75 4.83
C LEU A 45 -4.49 -3.54 5.01
N GLU A 46 -3.72 -4.62 5.24
CA GLU A 46 -2.26 -4.57 5.24
C GLU A 46 -1.72 -4.06 3.90
N LYS A 47 -2.25 -4.54 2.76
CA LYS A 47 -1.86 -4.04 1.43
C LYS A 47 -2.15 -2.56 1.26
N LEU A 48 -3.32 -2.07 1.69
CA LEU A 48 -3.64 -0.63 1.65
C LEU A 48 -2.65 0.18 2.48
N ARG A 49 -2.25 -0.32 3.66
CA ARG A 49 -1.25 0.32 4.52
C ARG A 49 0.13 0.32 3.87
N SER A 50 0.55 -0.78 3.24
CA SER A 50 1.82 -0.84 2.51
C SER A 50 1.85 0.13 1.33
N ILE A 51 0.75 0.28 0.59
CA ILE A 51 0.64 1.28 -0.49
C ILE A 51 0.74 2.70 0.06
N ALA A 52 0.05 2.98 1.17
CA ALA A 52 0.17 4.27 1.83
C ALA A 52 1.61 4.56 2.29
N GLN A 53 2.33 3.57 2.80
CA GLN A 53 3.75 3.70 3.17
C GLN A 53 4.66 3.92 1.96
N ASP A 54 4.43 3.21 0.84
CA ASP A 54 5.18 3.40 -0.42
C ASP A 54 5.05 4.84 -0.95
N LEU A 55 3.88 5.44 -0.75
CA LEU A 55 3.55 6.80 -1.18
C LEU A 55 3.82 7.87 -0.12
N ASP A 56 4.49 7.53 0.98
CA ASP A 56 4.75 8.42 2.12
C ASP A 56 3.49 9.12 2.67
N VAL A 57 2.35 8.43 2.60
CA VAL A 57 1.08 8.96 3.10
C VAL A 57 1.03 8.85 4.60
N ASN A 58 0.95 10.00 5.29
CA ASN A 58 0.75 10.01 6.73
C ASN A 58 -0.69 9.62 7.12
N TYR A 59 -0.80 8.59 7.96
CA TYR A 59 -2.06 8.10 8.51
C TYR A 59 -1.96 7.71 9.99
N GLY A 60 -3.06 7.91 10.73
CA GLY A 60 -3.15 7.54 12.14
C GLY A 60 -3.51 6.05 12.34
N PRO A 61 -3.28 5.51 13.55
CA PRO A 61 -3.51 4.09 13.85
C PRO A 61 -4.98 3.65 13.76
N ASN A 62 -5.92 4.60 13.91
CA ASN A 62 -7.37 4.37 13.84
C ASN A 62 -8.00 4.96 12.57
N ILE A 63 -7.22 5.13 11.50
CA ILE A 63 -7.75 5.67 10.25
C ILE A 63 -8.78 4.71 9.63
N SER A 64 -9.91 5.26 9.20
CA SER A 64 -10.88 4.49 8.43
C SER A 64 -10.33 4.16 7.03
N THR A 65 -10.62 2.97 6.54
CA THR A 65 -10.13 2.50 5.23
C THR A 65 -10.49 3.45 4.08
N ASP A 66 -11.71 3.99 4.08
CA ASP A 66 -12.14 4.99 3.09
C ASP A 66 -11.27 6.26 3.12
N VAL A 67 -10.94 6.75 4.32
CA VAL A 67 -10.08 7.93 4.49
C VAL A 67 -8.65 7.64 4.03
N LEU A 68 -8.14 6.43 4.30
CA LEU A 68 -6.84 5.99 3.82
C LEU A 68 -6.78 5.96 2.29
N ILE A 69 -7.83 5.44 1.62
CA ILE A 69 -7.94 5.44 0.16
C ILE A 69 -7.91 6.86 -0.39
N ARG A 70 -8.71 7.77 0.18
CA ARG A 70 -8.75 9.17 -0.27
C ARG A 70 -7.39 9.84 -0.17
N LYS A 71 -6.65 9.58 0.90
CA LYS A 71 -5.28 10.10 1.07
C LYS A 71 -4.31 9.52 0.05
N ILE A 72 -4.38 8.20 -0.21
CA ILE A 72 -3.58 7.55 -1.26
C ILE A 72 -3.89 8.18 -2.63
N LEU A 73 -5.16 8.42 -2.96
CA LEU A 73 -5.53 9.09 -4.21
C LEU A 73 -5.07 10.54 -4.27
N ALA A 74 -5.06 11.25 -3.13
CA ALA A 74 -4.64 12.65 -3.07
C ALA A 74 -3.18 12.84 -3.49
N THR A 75 -2.32 11.83 -3.30
CA THR A 75 -0.92 11.86 -3.79
C THR A 75 -0.81 12.03 -5.31
N GLN A 76 -1.88 11.74 -6.05
CA GLN A 76 -1.93 11.93 -7.51
C GLN A 76 -2.15 13.39 -7.91
N SER A 77 -2.63 14.22 -6.99
CA SER A 77 -2.97 15.63 -7.21
C SER A 77 -1.81 16.58 -6.93
N ASP A 78 -0.74 16.12 -6.28
CA ASP A 78 0.47 16.91 -5.98
C ASP A 78 1.36 17.22 -7.21
N SER A 79 0.92 16.87 -8.43
CA SER A 79 1.62 17.27 -9.67
C SER A 79 1.27 18.70 -10.14
N ASN A 80 0.76 19.58 -9.28
CA ASN A 80 0.50 20.97 -9.64
C ASN A 80 0.56 21.92 -8.44
N ILE A 81 1.75 22.25 -7.96
CA ILE A 81 2.09 23.62 -7.51
C ILE A 81 3.61 23.83 -7.56
N THR A 82 4.10 24.23 -8.72
CA THR A 82 5.31 25.06 -8.83
C THR A 82 4.82 26.46 -9.17
N THR A 83 4.94 27.40 -8.24
CA THR A 83 4.99 28.84 -8.52
C THR A 83 5.88 29.49 -7.47
#